data_AF-A0A963UFG7-F1
#
_entry.id   AF-A0A963UFG7-F1
#
_cell.length_a   1.000
_cell.length_b   1.000
_cell.length_c   1.000
_cell.angle_alpha   90.00
_cell.angle_beta   90.00
_cell.angle_gamma   90.00
#
_symmetry.space_group_name_H-M   'P 1'
#
loop_
_entity.id
_entity.type
_entity.pdbx_description
1 polymer ?
#
loop_
_entity_poly.entity_id
_entity_poly.type
_entity_poly.pdbx_seq_one_letter_code
_entity_poly.pdbx_strand_id
1 'polypeptide(L)'
;AAGIAWTLFYDTIYAHQDKEDDVLIGVKSTARLFGAATGKWLARFLVATVGLMTLAVLVALLPAAGPLKLGLALLAPWAMGWHLLWQMNRLDIDDPANCLRLFRANRDTGLVAALFLAAAALL
;
A
#
# COMPACT_ATOMS: atom_id res chain seq x y z
N ALA A 1 2.48 9.22 8.13
CA ALA A 1 1.29 9.39 7.27
C ALA A 1 1.23 8.37 6.13
N ALA A 2 2.29 8.21 5.30
CA ALA A 2 2.33 7.19 4.24
C ALA A 2 2.03 5.76 4.72
N GLY A 3 2.66 5.34 5.84
CA GLY A 3 2.41 4.05 6.46
C GLY A 3 0.94 3.86 6.87
N ILE A 4 0.29 4.89 7.41
CA ILE A 4 -1.13 4.84 7.78
C ILE A 4 -2.00 4.61 6.54
N ALA A 5 -1.78 5.37 5.46
CA ALA A 5 -2.53 5.19 4.22
C ALA A 5 -2.32 3.78 3.63
N TRP A 6 -1.09 3.25 3.74
CA TRP A 6 -0.79 1.90 3.28
C TRP A 6 -1.47 0.84 4.14
N THR A 7 -1.49 1.01 5.46
CA THR A 7 -2.25 0.16 6.38
C THR A 7 -3.72 0.13 6.02
N LEU A 8 -4.34 1.29 5.80
CA LEU A 8 -5.73 1.36 5.36
C LEU A 8 -5.95 0.65 4.02
N PHE A 9 -4.98 0.67 3.10
CA PHE A 9 -5.06 -0.07 1.85
C PHE A 9 -5.16 -1.58 2.09
N TYR A 10 -4.19 -2.19 2.77
CA TYR A 10 -4.16 -3.65 2.91
C TYR A 10 -5.18 -4.16 3.94
N ASP A 11 -5.50 -3.39 4.99
CA ASP A 11 -6.54 -3.74 5.95
C ASP A 11 -7.93 -3.71 5.30
N THR A 12 -8.15 -2.84 4.31
CA THR A 12 -9.39 -2.85 3.53
C THR A 12 -9.52 -4.11 2.67
N ILE A 13 -8.41 -4.61 2.11
CA ILE A 13 -8.41 -5.90 1.40
C ILE A 13 -8.70 -7.04 2.39
N TYR A 14 -8.05 -7.02 3.55
CA TYR A 14 -8.24 -8.03 4.59
C TYR A 14 -9.69 -8.02 5.13
N ALA A 15 -10.31 -6.85 5.29
CA ALA A 15 -11.71 -6.75 5.70
C ALA A 15 -12.69 -7.43 4.73
N HIS A 16 -12.34 -7.59 3.44
CA HIS A 16 -13.17 -8.35 2.50
C HIS A 16 -13.02 -9.86 2.69
N GLN A 17 -11.92 -10.33 3.28
CA GLN A 17 -11.74 -11.74 3.63
C GLN A 17 -12.66 -12.16 4.79
N ASP A 18 -12.90 -11.28 5.76
CA ASP A 18 -13.74 -11.53 6.95
C ASP A 18 -15.17 -10.98 6.78
N LYS A 19 -15.57 -10.60 5.56
CA LYS A 19 -16.81 -9.84 5.27
C LYS A 19 -18.10 -10.53 5.75
N GLU A 20 -18.22 -11.85 5.57
CA GLU A 20 -19.42 -12.60 5.99
C GLU A 20 -19.50 -12.70 7.52
N ASP A 21 -18.38 -13.03 8.17
CA ASP A 21 -18.28 -13.12 9.63
C ASP A 21 -18.56 -11.75 10.27
N ASP A 22 -17.97 -10.67 9.74
CA ASP A 22 -18.22 -9.29 10.16
C ASP A 22 -19.71 -8.90 10.12
N VAL A 23 -20.43 -9.39 9.11
CA VAL A 23 -21.87 -9.14 8.97
C VAL A 23 -22.64 -9.88 10.06
N LEU A 24 -22.31 -11.13 10.35
CA LEU A 24 -22.98 -11.95 11.36
C LEU A 24 -22.86 -11.36 12.77
N ILE A 25 -21.71 -10.79 13.13
CA ILE A 25 -21.46 -10.22 14.46
C ILE A 25 -21.63 -8.68 14.52
N GLY A 26 -21.99 -8.04 13.40
CA GLY A 26 -22.32 -6.62 13.36
C GLY A 26 -21.12 -5.65 13.34
N VAL A 27 -19.92 -6.12 13.00
CA VAL A 27 -18.70 -5.31 12.93
C VAL A 27 -18.77 -4.29 11.80
N LYS A 28 -18.41 -3.03 12.06
CA LYS A 28 -18.41 -1.94 11.07
C LYS A 28 -17.08 -1.83 10.31
N SER A 29 -16.73 -2.84 9.54
CA SER A 29 -15.46 -2.87 8.81
C SER A 29 -15.43 -1.96 7.57
N THR A 30 -14.23 -1.70 7.07
CA THR A 30 -13.97 -0.91 5.84
C THR A 30 -14.56 -1.58 4.61
N ALA A 31 -14.60 -2.91 4.56
CA ALA A 31 -15.29 -3.66 3.50
C ALA A 31 -16.78 -3.30 3.41
N ARG A 32 -17.45 -3.13 4.56
CA ARG A 32 -18.84 -2.68 4.62
C ARG A 32 -19.00 -1.19 4.34
N LEU A 33 -18.10 -0.37 4.89
CA LEU A 33 -18.12 1.08 4.70
C LEU A 33 -17.95 1.47 3.22
N PHE A 34 -17.03 0.82 2.51
CA PHE A 34 -16.72 1.13 1.13
C PHE A 34 -17.54 0.30 0.14
N GLY A 35 -17.85 -0.96 0.46
CA GLY A 35 -18.69 -1.82 -0.38
C GLY A 35 -18.25 -1.82 -1.84
N ALA A 36 -19.17 -1.54 -2.75
CA ALA A 36 -18.90 -1.43 -4.19
C ALA A 36 -17.89 -0.33 -4.58
N ALA A 37 -17.65 0.65 -3.69
CA ALA A 37 -16.66 1.71 -3.91
C ALA A 37 -15.25 1.34 -3.43
N THR A 38 -15.02 0.10 -2.97
CA THR A 38 -13.72 -0.37 -2.46
C THR A 38 -12.57 -0.04 -3.40
N GLY A 39 -12.68 -0.35 -4.69
CA GLY A 39 -11.61 -0.07 -5.66
C GLY A 39 -11.23 1.42 -5.73
N LYS A 40 -12.22 2.33 -5.59
CA LYS A 40 -11.96 3.79 -5.58
C LYS A 40 -11.23 4.23 -4.31
N TRP A 41 -11.57 3.65 -3.16
CA TRP A 41 -10.89 3.95 -1.89
C TRP A 41 -9.48 3.38 -1.85
N LEU A 42 -9.27 2.16 -2.34
CA LEU A 42 -7.93 1.59 -2.52
C LEU A 42 -7.06 2.44 -3.43
N ALA A 43 -7.60 2.97 -4.54
CA ALA A 43 -6.88 3.90 -5.41
C ALA A 43 -6.43 5.17 -4.65
N ARG A 44 -7.31 5.74 -3.82
CA ARG A 44 -6.99 6.93 -3.00
C ARG A 44 -5.90 6.63 -1.97
N PHE A 45 -5.99 5.49 -1.29
CA PHE A 45 -4.97 5.07 -0.33
C PHE A 45 -3.62 4.83 -1.03
N LEU A 46 -3.61 4.18 -2.20
CA LEU A 46 -2.39 4.02 -3.01
C LEU A 46 -1.78 5.39 -3.34
N VAL A 47 -2.56 6.32 -3.89
CA VAL A 47 -2.07 7.67 -4.24
C VAL A 47 -1.53 8.39 -3.00
N ALA A 48 -2.24 8.31 -1.87
CA ALA A 48 -1.79 8.90 -0.61
C ALA A 48 -0.48 8.26 -0.12
N THR A 49 -0.35 6.93 -0.12
CA THR A 49 0.86 6.21 0.26
C THR A 49 2.06 6.65 -0.58
N VAL A 50 1.93 6.56 -1.90
CA VAL A 50 3.02 6.88 -2.84
C VAL A 50 3.38 8.36 -2.75
N GLY A 51 2.38 9.25 -2.75
CA GLY A 51 2.59 10.69 -2.69
C GLY A 51 3.26 11.13 -1.38
N LEU A 52 2.76 10.65 -0.24
CA LEU A 52 3.32 11.00 1.07
C LEU A 52 4.72 10.43 1.28
N MET A 53 4.99 9.21 0.80
CA MET A 53 6.33 8.62 0.89
C MET A 53 7.32 9.31 -0.06
N THR A 54 6.89 9.67 -1.27
CA THR A 54 7.67 10.48 -2.20
C THR A 54 8.03 11.83 -1.58
N LEU A 55 7.06 12.52 -0.99
CA LEU A 55 7.30 13.78 -0.28
C LEU A 55 8.29 13.59 0.87
N ALA A 56 8.16 12.52 1.66
CA ALA A 56 9.10 12.22 2.75
C ALA A 56 10.53 12.03 2.24
N VAL A 57 10.73 11.30 1.13
CA VAL A 57 12.05 11.13 0.50
C VAL A 57 12.61 12.47 0.03
N LEU A 58 11.80 13.29 -0.66
CA LEU A 58 12.22 14.60 -1.14
C LEU A 58 12.63 15.52 0.00
N VAL A 59 11.81 15.64 1.05
CA VAL A 59 12.13 16.49 2.21
C VAL A 59 13.41 16.02 2.90
N ALA A 60 13.63 14.70 3.02
CA ALA A 60 14.79 14.16 3.71
C ALA A 60 16.10 14.28 2.91
N LEU A 61 16.05 14.13 1.59
CA LEU A 61 17.27 13.93 0.77
C LEU A 61 17.55 15.08 -0.20
N LEU A 62 16.55 15.82 -0.68
CA LEU A 62 16.76 16.90 -1.64
C LEU A 62 17.79 17.97 -1.19
N PRO A 63 17.91 18.33 0.10
CA PRO A 63 18.88 19.35 0.53
C PRO A 63 20.35 18.91 0.48
N ALA A 64 20.64 17.61 0.53
CA ALA A 64 22.00 17.11 0.83
C ALA A 64 22.44 15.87 0.04
N ALA A 65 21.53 15.17 -0.63
CA ALA A 65 21.86 13.94 -1.36
C ALA A 65 22.28 14.23 -2.79
N GLY A 66 23.28 13.49 -3.28
CA GLY A 66 23.62 13.47 -4.70
C GLY A 66 22.50 12.85 -5.55
N PRO A 67 22.47 13.12 -6.88
CA PRO A 67 21.41 12.66 -7.78
C PRO A 67 21.17 11.15 -7.76
N LEU A 68 22.23 10.36 -7.63
CA LEU A 68 22.13 8.89 -7.60
C LEU A 68 21.40 8.40 -6.34
N LYS A 69 21.78 8.91 -5.16
CA LYS A 69 21.14 8.57 -3.88
C LYS A 69 19.67 8.98 -3.86
N LEU A 70 19.36 10.19 -4.33
CA LEU A 70 18.00 10.70 -4.44
C LEU A 70 17.16 9.84 -5.41
N GLY A 71 17.70 9.55 -6.60
CA GLY A 71 17.02 8.72 -7.60
C GLY A 71 16.72 7.31 -7.08
N LEU A 72 17.70 6.67 -6.44
CA LEU A 72 17.53 5.34 -5.87
C LEU A 72 16.51 5.31 -4.72
N ALA A 73 16.52 6.31 -3.84
CA ALA A 73 15.54 6.44 -2.77
C ALA A 73 14.12 6.68 -3.31
N LEU A 74 13.98 7.45 -4.40
CA LEU A 74 12.69 7.69 -5.05
C LEU A 74 12.13 6.42 -5.70
N LEU A 75 12.95 5.44 -6.09
CA LEU A 75 12.42 4.15 -6.58
C LEU A 75 11.60 3.39 -5.53
N ALA A 76 11.82 3.63 -4.22
CA ALA A 76 11.07 2.96 -3.17
C ALA A 76 9.54 3.20 -3.25
N PRO A 77 9.02 4.45 -3.17
CA PRO A 77 7.58 4.69 -3.27
C PRO A 77 6.99 4.29 -4.63
N TRP A 78 7.72 4.42 -5.73
CA TRP A 78 7.21 4.08 -7.06
C TRP A 78 7.15 2.58 -7.31
N ALA A 79 8.15 1.81 -6.88
CA ALA A 79 8.13 0.35 -6.97
C ALA A 79 7.06 -0.25 -6.03
N MET A 80 6.93 0.31 -4.84
CA MET A 80 5.83 0.00 -3.92
C MET A 80 4.46 0.25 -4.58
N GLY A 81 4.28 1.44 -5.17
CA GLY A 81 3.05 1.83 -5.86
C GLY A 81 2.71 0.92 -7.04
N TRP A 82 3.71 0.50 -7.81
CA TRP A 82 3.55 -0.48 -8.89
C TRP A 82 3.05 -1.83 -8.35
N HIS A 83 3.62 -2.33 -7.26
CA HIS A 83 3.19 -3.58 -6.65
C HIS A 83 1.76 -3.49 -6.08
N LEU A 84 1.39 -2.36 -5.46
CA LEU A 84 0.02 -2.11 -5.00
C LEU A 84 -0.98 -2.04 -6.17
N LEU A 85 -0.61 -1.40 -7.28
CA LEU A 85 -1.46 -1.36 -8.48
C LEU A 85 -1.66 -2.77 -9.07
N TRP A 86 -0.62 -3.60 -9.08
CA TRP A 86 -0.74 -5.01 -9.45
C TRP A 86 -1.73 -5.75 -8.55
N GLN A 87 -1.69 -5.53 -7.22
CA GLN A 87 -2.67 -6.12 -6.31
C GLN A 87 -4.09 -5.68 -6.65
N MET A 88 -4.31 -4.38 -6.88
CA MET A 88 -5.64 -3.86 -7.27
C MET A 88 -6.17 -4.51 -8.54
N ASN A 89 -5.31 -4.72 -9.55
CA ASN A 89 -5.71 -5.35 -10.81
C ASN A 89 -6.00 -6.85 -10.68
N ARG A 90 -5.60 -7.48 -9.57
CA ARG A 90 -5.81 -8.90 -9.27
C ARG A 90 -6.88 -9.14 -8.20
N LEU A 91 -7.36 -8.06 -7.56
CA LEU A 91 -8.28 -8.12 -6.45
C LEU A 91 -9.65 -8.55 -6.93
N ASP A 92 -10.13 -9.64 -6.34
CA ASP A 92 -11.53 -10.02 -6.34
C ASP A 92 -12.04 -9.92 -4.90
N ILE A 93 -12.96 -8.99 -4.65
CA ILE A 93 -13.47 -8.67 -3.32
C ILE A 93 -14.50 -9.68 -2.81
N ASP A 94 -14.98 -10.57 -3.68
CA ASP A 94 -15.92 -11.62 -3.33
C ASP A 94 -15.23 -13.00 -3.26
N ASP A 95 -13.90 -13.06 -3.43
CA ASP A 95 -13.05 -14.23 -3.18
C ASP A 95 -12.18 -14.00 -1.92
N PRO A 96 -12.56 -14.56 -0.76
CA PRO A 96 -11.79 -14.44 0.49
C PRO A 96 -10.36 -14.97 0.40
N ALA A 97 -10.12 -16.02 -0.39
CA ALA A 97 -8.79 -16.60 -0.56
C ALA A 97 -7.88 -15.69 -1.41
N ASN A 98 -8.45 -15.04 -2.44
CA ASN A 98 -7.79 -13.97 -3.18
C ASN A 98 -7.42 -12.80 -2.25
N CYS A 99 -8.38 -12.33 -1.45
CA CYS A 99 -8.17 -11.26 -0.48
C CYS A 99 -7.05 -11.58 0.51
N LEU A 100 -7.05 -12.77 1.12
CA LEU A 100 -5.99 -13.20 2.03
C LEU A 100 -4.61 -13.24 1.35
N ARG A 101 -4.56 -13.75 0.12
CA ARG A 101 -3.32 -13.82 -0.66
C ARG A 101 -2.76 -12.42 -0.93
N LEU A 102 -3.60 -11.48 -1.35
CA LEU A 102 -3.18 -10.10 -1.64
C LEU A 102 -2.83 -9.31 -0.37
N PHE A 103 -3.55 -9.53 0.73
CA PHE A 103 -3.16 -9.01 2.04
C PHE A 103 -1.74 -9.46 2.40
N ARG A 104 -1.44 -10.77 2.33
CA ARG A 104 -0.10 -11.31 2.63
C ARG A 104 0.98 -10.77 1.69
N ALA A 105 0.65 -10.48 0.42
CA ALA A 105 1.58 -9.87 -0.53
C ALA A 105 2.07 -8.47 -0.09
N ASN A 106 1.42 -7.82 0.89
CA ASN A 106 1.92 -6.56 1.44
C ASN A 106 3.22 -6.71 2.25
N ARG A 107 3.55 -7.91 2.74
CA ARG A 107 4.92 -8.16 3.23
C ARG A 107 5.94 -7.84 2.14
N ASP A 108 5.70 -8.31 0.93
CA ASP A 108 6.61 -8.14 -0.20
C ASP A 108 6.59 -6.70 -0.72
N THR A 109 5.42 -6.01 -0.69
CA THR A 109 5.33 -4.56 -0.92
C THR A 109 6.27 -3.77 -0.01
N GLY A 110 6.28 -4.09 1.29
CA GLY A 110 7.15 -3.45 2.26
C GLY A 110 8.62 -3.75 2.02
N LEU A 111 8.96 -4.99 1.70
CA LEU A 111 10.33 -5.41 1.38
C LEU A 111 10.86 -4.68 0.14
N VAL A 112 10.06 -4.55 -0.93
CA VAL A 112 10.43 -3.79 -2.14
C VAL A 112 10.81 -2.35 -1.78
N ALA A 113 9.97 -1.65 -1.01
CA ALA A 113 10.26 -0.29 -0.59
C ALA A 113 11.52 -0.21 0.29
N ALA A 114 11.65 -1.13 1.26
CA ALA A 114 12.78 -1.17 2.18
C ALA A 114 14.12 -1.42 1.46
N LEU A 115 14.14 -2.31 0.46
CA LEU A 115 15.36 -2.62 -0.30
C LEU A 115 15.89 -1.40 -1.06
N PHE A 116 15.02 -0.63 -1.72
CA PHE A 116 15.43 0.61 -2.40
C PHE A 116 15.94 1.67 -1.43
N LEU A 117 15.28 1.85 -0.28
CA LEU A 117 15.75 2.77 0.75
C LEU A 117 17.09 2.34 1.36
N ALA A 118 17.26 1.04 1.63
CA ALA A 118 18.50 0.49 2.16
C ALA A 118 19.66 0.65 1.16
N ALA A 119 19.42 0.37 -0.12
CA ALA A 119 20.40 0.57 -1.17
C ALA A 119 20.80 2.05 -1.31
N ALA A 120 19.84 2.98 -1.22
CA ALA A 120 20.11 4.41 -1.21
C ALA A 120 20.88 4.87 0.05
N ALA A 121 20.65 4.23 1.20
CA ALA A 121 21.37 4.54 2.44
C ALA A 121 22.85 4.15 2.41
N LEU A 122 23.23 3.19 1.55
CA LEU A 122 24.61 2.74 1.33
C LEU A 122 25.41 3.63 0.37
N LEU A 123 24.76 4.61 -0.26
CA LEU A 123 25.38 5.65 -1.11
C LEU A 123 25.64 6.92 -0.31
#